data_AF-A0A4U2DF46-F1
#
_entry.id   AF-A0A4U2DF46-F1
#
_cell.length_a   1.000
_cell.length_b   1.000
_cell.length_c   1.000
_cell.angle_alpha   90.00
_cell.angle_beta   90.00
_cell.angle_gamma   90.00
#
_symmetry.space_group_name_H-M   'P 1'
#
loop_
_entity.id
_entity.type
_entity.pdbx_description
1 polymer ?
#
loop_
_entity_poly.entity_id
_entity_poly.type
_entity_poly.pdbx_seq_one_letter_code
_entity_poly.pdbx_strand_id
1 'polypeptide(L)'
;KHVWDFQQIWKKLVECSKQVTAQINSTDIVAVSVTTFGVDGAPFDKDGKQIYPIISWKCARTAPVMSQISQDIDRDELYLTNG
;
A
#
# COMPACT_ATOMS: atom_id res chain seq x y z
N LYS A 1 -3.67 -3.89 -17.70
CA LYS A 1 -2.86 -4.15 -16.48
C LYS A 1 -2.98 -2.91 -15.59
N HIS A 2 -3.48 -3.02 -14.35
CA HIS A 2 -3.54 -1.88 -13.44
C HIS A 2 -2.16 -1.71 -12.79
N VAL A 3 -1.45 -0.63 -13.14
CA VAL A 3 -0.16 -0.27 -12.53
C VAL A 3 -0.39 0.93 -11.65
N TRP A 4 -0.04 0.80 -10.38
CA TRP A 4 -0.10 1.88 -9.40
C TRP A 4 1.27 2.56 -9.41
N ASP A 5 1.33 3.76 -9.98
CA ASP A 5 2.54 4.56 -10.00
C ASP A 5 2.71 5.28 -8.66
N PHE A 6 3.72 4.88 -7.89
CA PHE A 6 4.01 5.45 -6.58
C PHE A 6 4.25 6.96 -6.63
N GLN A 7 5.02 7.44 -7.60
CA GLN A 7 5.34 8.86 -7.73
C GLN A 7 4.09 9.67 -8.08
N GLN A 8 3.22 9.13 -8.94
CA GLN A 8 1.96 9.77 -9.28
C GLN A 8 1.02 9.84 -8.06
N ILE A 9 0.90 8.76 -7.29
CA ILE A 9 0.07 8.72 -6.07
C ILE A 9 0.59 9.72 -5.04
N TRP A 10 1.90 9.72 -4.79
CA TRP A 10 2.54 10.65 -3.86
C TRP A 10 2.34 12.11 -4.27
N LYS A 11 2.56 12.43 -5.55
CA LYS A 11 2.34 13.76 -6.09
C LYS A 11 0.91 14.23 -5.86
N LYS A 12 -0.09 13.39 -6.18
CA LYS A 12 -1.51 13.70 -5.99
C LYS A 12 -1.86 13.93 -4.51
N LEU A 13 -1.31 13.12 -3.61
CA LEU A 13 -1.49 13.31 -2.17
C LEU A 13 -0.98 14.68 -1.73
N VAL A 14 0.26 15.02 -2.07
CA VAL A 14 0.89 16.30 -1.69
C VAL A 14 0.14 17.50 -2.29
N GLU A 15 -0.24 17.43 -3.57
CA GLU A 15 -0.98 18.49 -4.24
C GLU A 15 -2.36 18.71 -3.59
N CYS A 16 -3.08 17.62 -3.33
CA CYS A 16 -4.38 17.68 -2.65
C CYS A 16 -4.24 18.27 -1.23
N SER A 17 -3.27 17.79 -0.44
CA SER A 17 -3.02 18.32 0.91
C SER A 17 -2.77 19.82 0.87
N LYS A 18 -1.89 20.30 -0.03
CA LYS A 18 -1.62 21.74 -0.18
C LYS A 18 -2.87 22.54 -0.51
N GLN A 19 -3.69 22.05 -1.45
CA GLN A 19 -4.92 22.72 -1.86
C GLN A 19 -5.95 22.81 -0.74
N VAL A 20 -6.11 21.76 0.06
CA VAL A 20 -7.04 21.74 1.20
C VAL A 20 -6.54 22.62 2.33
N THR A 21 -5.25 22.54 2.67
CA THR A 21 -4.68 23.35 3.76
C THR A 21 -4.64 24.83 3.43
N ALA A 22 -4.56 25.22 2.16
CA ALA A 22 -4.62 26.63 1.74
C ALA A 22 -5.99 27.28 1.96
N GLN A 23 -7.04 26.49 2.21
CA GLN A 23 -8.41 26.96 2.45
C GLN A 23 -8.74 27.13 3.95
N ILE A 24 -7.80 26.78 4.83
CA ILE A 24 -7.94 26.89 6.29
C ILE A 24 -6.71 27.56 6.89
N ASN A 25 -6.79 27.98 8.14
CA ASN A 25 -5.61 28.44 8.86
C ASN A 25 -4.74 27.24 9.24
N SER A 26 -3.54 27.14 8.66
CA SER A 26 -2.65 26.00 8.86
C SER A 26 -2.16 25.85 10.29
N THR A 27 -2.21 26.91 11.11
CA THR A 27 -1.86 26.83 12.54
C THR A 27 -2.85 26.01 13.36
N ASP A 28 -4.06 25.79 12.84
CA ASP A 28 -5.12 25.05 13.53
C ASP A 28 -4.99 23.53 13.31
N ILE A 29 -4.12 23.10 12.40
CA ILE A 29 -3.88 21.69 12.11
C ILE A 29 -2.93 21.12 13.17
N VAL A 30 -3.50 20.42 14.16
CA VAL A 30 -2.73 19.79 15.25
C VAL A 30 -2.32 18.35 14.97
N ALA A 31 -2.91 17.71 13.96
CA ALA A 31 -2.65 16.31 13.63
C ALA A 31 -2.95 15.99 12.16
N VAL A 32 -2.33 14.93 11.65
CA VAL A 32 -2.60 14.32 10.33
C VAL A 32 -2.79 12.82 10.50
N SER A 33 -3.90 12.30 9.98
CA SER A 33 -4.14 10.86 9.85
C SER A 33 -4.02 10.45 8.39
N VAL A 34 -3.35 9.34 8.13
CA VAL A 34 -3.21 8.78 6.78
C VAL A 34 -3.96 7.46 6.71
N THR A 35 -4.83 7.32 5.71
CA THR A 35 -5.55 6.08 5.41
C THR A 35 -5.16 5.63 4.00
N THR A 36 -4.98 4.32 3.82
CA THR A 36 -4.64 3.71 2.53
C THR A 36 -5.47 2.45 2.31
N PHE A 37 -5.48 1.96 1.07
CA PHE A 37 -5.93 0.60 0.80
C PHE A 37 -4.96 -0.38 1.45
N GLY A 38 -5.51 -1.32 2.23
CA GLY A 38 -4.72 -2.36 2.88
C GLY A 38 -4.05 -3.29 1.87
N VAL A 39 -2.95 -3.92 2.30
CA VAL A 39 -2.19 -4.99 1.60
C VAL A 39 -1.56 -4.61 0.24
N ASP A 40 -1.63 -3.35 -0.18
CA ASP A 40 -0.82 -2.81 -1.26
C ASP A 40 0.63 -2.59 -0.78
N GLY A 41 1.63 -2.88 -1.62
CA GLY A 41 3.03 -2.69 -1.24
C GLY A 41 4.02 -2.60 -2.40
N ALA A 42 5.10 -1.86 -2.20
CA ALA A 42 6.25 -1.82 -3.10
C ALA A 42 7.54 -2.05 -2.31
N PRO A 43 8.43 -2.94 -2.77
CA PRO A 43 9.78 -3.06 -2.25
C PRO A 43 10.63 -1.81 -2.50
N PHE A 44 11.34 -1.37 -1.47
CA PHE A 44 12.37 -0.33 -1.52
C PHE A 44 13.69 -0.88 -1.00
N ASP A 45 14.80 -0.36 -1.50
CA ASP A 45 16.11 -0.64 -0.92
C ASP A 45 16.40 0.21 0.33
N LYS A 46 17.56 -0.02 0.95
CA LYS A 46 18.01 0.69 2.16
C LYS A 46 18.18 2.20 1.96
N ASP A 47 18.32 2.65 0.71
CA ASP A 47 18.53 4.05 0.36
C ASP A 47 17.20 4.73 -0.04
N GLY A 48 16.07 4.03 0.12
CA GLY A 48 14.73 4.56 -0.17
C GLY A 48 14.41 4.60 -1.66
N LYS A 49 15.14 3.88 -2.52
CA LYS A 49 14.82 3.75 -3.94
C LYS A 49 13.82 2.63 -4.15
N GLN A 50 12.76 2.91 -4.90
CA GLN A 50 11.80 1.89 -5.32
C GLN A 50 12.48 0.90 -6.27
N ILE A 51 12.55 -0.37 -5.88
CA ILE A 51 13.19 -1.43 -6.68
C ILE A 51 12.18 -2.31 -7.41
N TYR A 52 10.89 -2.16 -7.11
CA TYR A 52 9.83 -2.89 -7.79
C TYR A 52 8.50 -2.09 -7.81
N PRO A 53 7.68 -2.17 -8.87
CA PRO A 53 6.38 -1.49 -8.92
C PRO A 53 5.44 -1.90 -7.78
N ILE A 54 4.50 -1.04 -7.43
CA ILE A 54 3.46 -1.39 -6.44
C ILE A 54 2.74 -2.66 -6.87
N ILE A 55 2.68 -3.63 -5.95
CA ILE A 55 1.85 -4.81 -6.02
C ILE A 55 0.51 -4.44 -5.38
N SER A 56 -0.51 -4.29 -6.22
CA SER A 56 -1.86 -4.03 -5.75
C SER A 56 -2.47 -5.29 -5.13
N TRP A 57 -3.33 -5.11 -4.12
CA TRP A 57 -4.16 -6.13 -3.51
C TRP A 57 -5.02 -6.91 -4.51
N LYS A 58 -5.35 -6.28 -5.66
CA LYS A 58 -6.08 -6.93 -6.76
C LYS A 58 -5.19 -7.84 -7.62
N CYS A 59 -3.89 -7.89 -7.38
CA CYS A 59 -2.96 -8.59 -8.25
C CYS A 59 -2.91 -10.08 -7.95
N ALA A 60 -3.51 -10.89 -8.81
CA ALA A 60 -3.57 -12.35 -8.67
C ALA A 60 -2.24 -13.09 -8.97
N ARG A 61 -1.09 -12.42 -8.99
CA ARG A 61 0.19 -13.01 -9.42
C ARG A 61 0.68 -14.16 -8.53
N THR A 62 0.28 -14.15 -7.26
CA THR A 62 0.64 -15.16 -6.27
C THR A 62 -0.39 -16.29 -6.18
N ALA A 63 -1.43 -16.30 -7.02
CA ALA A 63 -2.41 -17.39 -7.01
C ALA A 63 -1.79 -18.79 -7.19
N PRO A 64 -0.80 -19.00 -8.09
CA PRO A 64 -0.11 -20.29 -8.19
C PRO A 64 0.68 -20.64 -6.91
N VAL A 65 1.31 -19.65 -6.28
CA VAL A 65 2.06 -19.83 -5.03
C VAL A 65 1.13 -20.22 -3.89
N MET A 66 -0.04 -19.57 -3.78
CA MET A 66 -1.04 -19.93 -2.77
C MET A 66 -1.57 -21.36 -2.96
N SER A 67 -1.71 -21.82 -4.21
CA SER A 67 -2.09 -23.21 -4.50
C SER A 67 -1.02 -24.23 -4.12
N GLN A 68 0.25 -23.83 -4.06
CA GLN A 68 1.35 -24.68 -3.61
C GLN A 68 1.43 -24.70 -2.09
N ILE A 69 1.38 -23.54 -1.44
CA ILE A 69 1.44 -23.41 0.02
C ILE A 69 0.37 -24.25 0.73
N SER A 70 -0.82 -24.39 0.15
CA SER A 70 -1.88 -25.23 0.73
C SER A 70 -1.53 -26.72 0.84
N GLN A 71 -0.42 -27.17 0.24
CA GLN A 71 0.11 -28.53 0.40
C GLN A 71 1.01 -28.66 1.64
N ASP A 72 1.61 -27.54 2.07
CA ASP A 72 2.63 -27.51 3.12
C ASP A 72 2.13 -26.88 4.43
N ILE A 73 1.12 -26.01 4.35
CA ILE A 73 0.58 -25.24 5.48
C ILE A 73 -0.93 -25.42 5.54
N ASP A 74 -1.42 -25.83 6.72
CA ASP A 74 -2.86 -25.90 6.99
C ASP A 74 -3.47 -24.50 6.95
N ARG A 75 -4.54 -24.35 6.16
CA ARG A 75 -5.16 -23.05 5.95
C ARG A 75 -5.84 -22.53 7.21
N ASP A 76 -6.51 -23.40 7.96
CA ASP A 76 -7.28 -23.02 9.15
C ASP A 76 -6.32 -22.62 10.27
N GLU A 77 -5.20 -23.31 10.43
CA GLU A 77 -4.12 -22.92 11.35
C GLU A 77 -3.51 -21.56 10.99
N LEU A 78 -3.27 -21.32 9.69
CA LEU A 78 -2.77 -20.04 9.20
C LEU A 78 -3.75 -18.91 9.55
N TYR A 79 -5.05 -19.09 9.28
CA TYR A 79 -6.10 -18.13 9.62
C TYR A 79 -6.19 -17.87 11.13
N LEU A 80 -6.12 -18.92 11.97
CA LEU A 80 -6.13 -18.76 13.43
C LEU A 80 -4.96 -17.91 13.93
N THR A 81 -3.83 -17.92 13.22
CA THR A 81 -2.62 -17.18 13.60
C THR A 81 -2.63 -15.73 13.10
N ASN A 82 -3.27 -15.44 11.96
CA ASN A 82 -3.16 -14.14 11.29
C ASN A 82 -4.48 -13.36 11.09
N GLY A 83 -5.62 -13.93 11.45
CA GLY A 83 -6.95 -13.29 11.41
C GLY A 83 -7.64 -13.38 10.06
#